data_AF-A0A347AL45-F1
#
_entry.id   AF-A0A347AL45-F1
#
_cell.length_a   1.000
_cell.length_b   1.000
_cell.length_c   1.000
_cell.angle_alpha   90.00
_cell.angle_beta   90.00
_cell.angle_gamma   90.00
#
_symmetry.space_group_name_H-M   'P 1'
#
loop_
_entity.id
_entity.type
_entity.pdbx_description
1 polymer ?
#
loop_
_entity_poly.entity_id
_entity_poly.type
_entity_poly.pdbx_seq_one_letter_code
_entity_poly.pdbx_strand_id
1 'polypeptide(L)'
;MKMKFLPIVLIALISVCGLQPLFAANPQLEDTKIATKIGEPLPDITVSAGSEIELQARLYWYYYAVDSAKATWIPQICRYLDFYVYDSSNNLVWSDSAITNFFTANANPDKFTLNKKGTYTLIVKHEGNLKHCQSTAKINVI
;
A
#
# COMPACT_ATOMS: atom_id res chain seq x y z
N MET A 1 -5.98 -31.39 -50.44
CA MET A 1 -4.82 -31.46 -49.53
C MET A 1 -4.47 -30.03 -49.11
N LYS A 2 -4.25 -29.80 -47.80
CA LYS A 2 -3.77 -28.54 -47.15
C LYS A 2 -4.75 -27.36 -47.14
N MET A 3 -4.92 -26.56 -46.09
CA MET A 3 -4.62 -26.67 -44.65
C MET A 3 -5.42 -25.53 -43.98
N LYS A 4 -6.06 -25.80 -42.84
CA LYS A 4 -6.77 -24.81 -42.02
C LYS A 4 -5.75 -23.95 -41.26
N PHE A 5 -6.00 -22.64 -41.15
CA PHE A 5 -5.38 -21.81 -40.11
C PHE A 5 -6.47 -21.10 -39.33
N LEU A 6 -6.65 -21.53 -38.07
CA LEU A 6 -7.40 -20.82 -37.04
C LEU A 6 -6.57 -19.60 -36.61
N PRO A 7 -7.19 -18.44 -36.29
CA PRO A 7 -6.48 -17.36 -35.65
C PRO A 7 -6.22 -17.72 -34.18
N ILE A 8 -4.96 -17.53 -33.80
CA ILE A 8 -4.39 -17.74 -32.47
C ILE A 8 -4.99 -16.70 -31.52
N VAL A 9 -5.76 -17.15 -30.53
CA VAL A 9 -6.09 -16.33 -29.35
C VAL A 9 -5.02 -16.63 -28.30
N LEU A 10 -3.99 -15.80 -28.28
CA LEU A 10 -2.94 -15.81 -27.27
C LEU A 10 -3.50 -15.15 -25.99
N ILE A 11 -4.06 -15.96 -25.09
CA ILE A 11 -4.41 -15.50 -23.74
C ILE A 11 -3.11 -15.45 -22.95
N ALA A 12 -2.50 -14.27 -22.88
CA ALA A 12 -1.43 -13.99 -21.92
C ALA A 12 -2.04 -13.94 -20.51
N LEU A 13 -2.03 -15.07 -19.80
CA LEU A 13 -2.28 -15.11 -18.36
C LEU A 13 -1.07 -14.47 -17.68
N ILE A 14 -1.14 -13.17 -17.40
CA ILE A 14 -0.21 -12.52 -16.47
C ILE A 14 -0.65 -12.95 -15.06
N SER A 15 -0.13 -14.07 -14.60
CA SER A 15 -0.13 -14.47 -13.20
C SER A 15 0.75 -13.47 -12.44
N VAL A 16 0.15 -12.37 -11.96
CA VAL A 16 0.78 -11.49 -10.98
C VAL A 16 0.76 -12.24 -9.65
N CYS A 17 1.72 -13.14 -9.45
CA CYS A 17 2.07 -13.59 -8.11
C CYS A 17 2.46 -12.33 -7.34
N GLY A 18 1.72 -12.02 -6.28
CA GLY A 18 1.96 -10.87 -5.43
C GLY A 18 3.34 -10.96 -4.80
N LEU A 19 4.35 -10.38 -5.45
CA LEU A 19 5.53 -9.92 -4.76
C LEU A 19 5.05 -8.85 -3.79
N GLN A 20 5.00 -9.17 -2.50
CA GLN A 20 5.12 -8.15 -1.47
C GLN A 20 6.31 -7.28 -1.89
N PRO A 21 6.19 -5.95 -1.95
CA PRO A 21 7.36 -5.12 -2.18
C PRO A 21 8.28 -5.33 -0.98
N LEU A 22 9.22 -6.28 -1.13
CA LEU A 22 10.44 -6.31 -0.35
C LEU A 22 11.01 -4.91 -0.53
N PHE A 23 11.02 -4.12 0.55
CA PHE A 23 11.70 -2.83 0.53
C PHE A 23 13.06 -3.05 -0.13
N ALA A 24 13.42 -2.16 -1.06
CA ALA A 24 14.64 -2.32 -1.84
C ALA A 24 15.80 -2.73 -0.91
N ALA A 25 16.39 -3.90 -1.16
CA ALA A 25 17.41 -4.49 -0.28
C ALA A 25 18.64 -3.58 -0.09
N ASN A 26 18.77 -2.56 -0.95
CA ASN A 26 19.74 -1.49 -0.87
C ASN A 26 19.04 -0.14 -1.17
N PRO A 27 18.53 0.58 -0.15
CA PRO A 27 17.85 1.84 -0.36
C PRO A 27 18.82 2.91 -0.87
N GLN A 28 18.34 3.74 -1.80
CA GLN A 28 19.05 4.91 -2.29
C GLN A 28 18.61 6.15 -1.54
N LEU A 29 19.49 7.15 -1.47
CA LEU A 29 19.10 8.46 -0.96
C LEU A 29 17.83 8.95 -1.66
N GLU A 30 16.96 9.52 -0.86
CA GLU A 30 15.65 10.02 -1.26
C GLU A 30 14.58 8.97 -1.59
N ASP A 31 14.89 7.69 -1.45
CA ASP A 31 13.86 6.66 -1.50
C ASP A 31 12.79 6.90 -0.45
N THR A 32 11.55 6.58 -0.80
CA THR A 32 10.40 6.65 0.10
C THR A 32 9.78 5.28 0.25
N LYS A 33 9.16 5.04 1.40
CA LYS A 33 8.35 3.83 1.62
C LYS A 33 7.15 4.13 2.52
N ILE A 34 6.08 3.38 2.31
CA ILE A 34 4.92 3.37 3.19
C ILE A 34 4.94 2.07 3.99
N ALA A 35 4.88 2.19 5.32
CA ALA A 35 5.10 1.08 6.24
C ALA A 35 4.30 1.28 7.54
N THR A 36 4.33 0.26 8.40
CA THR A 36 3.82 0.34 9.78
C THR A 36 4.66 1.29 10.64
N LYS A 37 4.22 1.53 11.89
CA LYS A 37 4.94 2.37 12.86
C LYS A 37 6.38 1.91 13.16
N ILE A 38 6.66 0.62 12.98
CA ILE A 38 7.99 0.03 13.20
C ILE A 38 8.81 -0.09 11.91
N GLY A 39 8.30 0.42 10.77
CA GLY A 39 9.01 0.41 9.49
C GLY A 39 8.86 -0.87 8.68
N GLU A 40 8.05 -1.84 9.16
CA GLU A 40 7.72 -3.10 8.47
C GLU A 40 6.59 -2.91 7.44
N PRO A 41 6.47 -3.80 6.42
CA PRO A 41 5.38 -3.73 5.45
C PRO A 41 4.00 -3.71 6.12
N LEU A 42 3.02 -3.10 5.46
CA LEU A 42 1.65 -3.12 5.96
C LEU A 42 1.16 -4.58 6.05
N PRO A 43 0.68 -5.03 7.22
CA PRO A 43 0.23 -6.40 7.37
C PRO A 43 -1.12 -6.59 6.69
N ASP A 44 -1.36 -7.80 6.21
CA ASP A 44 -2.72 -8.23 5.93
C ASP A 44 -3.51 -8.28 7.25
N ILE A 45 -4.76 -7.85 7.21
CA ILE A 45 -5.66 -7.88 8.38
C ILE A 45 -6.86 -8.78 8.11
N THR A 46 -7.42 -9.35 9.17
CA THR A 46 -8.65 -10.13 9.13
C THR A 46 -9.66 -9.51 10.08
N VAL A 47 -10.87 -9.26 9.59
CA VAL A 47 -11.95 -8.59 10.33
C VAL A 47 -13.28 -9.30 10.09
N SER A 48 -14.24 -9.13 10.99
CA SER A 48 -15.58 -9.67 10.80
C SER A 48 -16.39 -8.78 9.85
N ALA A 49 -17.28 -9.38 9.08
CA ALA A 49 -18.23 -8.59 8.28
C ALA A 49 -19.00 -7.57 9.15
N GLY A 50 -18.98 -6.30 8.74
CA GLY A 50 -19.64 -5.20 9.43
C GLY A 50 -18.89 -4.63 10.65
N SER A 51 -17.73 -5.17 11.02
CA SER A 51 -16.91 -4.55 12.08
C SER A 51 -16.23 -3.28 11.59
N GLU A 52 -16.02 -2.34 12.51
CA GLU A 52 -15.23 -1.15 12.26
C GLU A 52 -13.77 -1.52 11.95
N ILE A 53 -13.23 -0.92 10.89
CA ILE A 53 -11.85 -1.10 10.43
C ILE A 53 -11.11 0.20 10.69
N GLU A 54 -10.00 0.09 11.41
CA GLU A 54 -9.08 1.19 11.68
C GLU A 54 -7.74 0.90 10.97
N LEU A 55 -7.31 1.82 10.11
CA LEU A 55 -6.05 1.72 9.38
C LEU A 55 -5.02 2.70 9.94
N GLN A 56 -3.74 2.35 9.75
CA GLN A 56 -2.63 3.22 10.09
C GLN A 56 -1.45 2.95 9.15
N ALA A 57 -0.85 4.01 8.62
CA ALA A 57 0.39 3.92 7.86
C ALA A 57 1.34 5.07 8.23
N ARG A 58 2.62 4.92 7.90
CA ARG A 58 3.64 5.98 7.97
C ARG A 58 4.34 6.11 6.63
N LEU A 59 4.69 7.33 6.27
CA LEU A 59 5.65 7.61 5.20
C LEU A 59 7.05 7.69 5.81
N TYR A 60 8.01 7.01 5.18
CA TYR A 60 9.43 7.14 5.50
C TYR A 60 10.19 7.69 4.30
N TRP A 61 11.24 8.45 4.59
CA TRP A 61 12.18 9.00 3.62
C TRP A 61 13.59 8.57 4.00
N TYR A 62 14.32 7.95 3.07
CA TYR A 62 15.67 7.50 3.31
C TYR A 62 16.65 8.66 3.10
N TYR A 63 17.11 9.25 4.20
CA TYR A 63 17.92 10.46 4.17
C TYR A 63 18.87 10.54 5.36
N TYR A 64 19.77 11.52 5.35
CA TYR A 64 20.64 11.81 6.48
C TYR A 64 19.82 12.43 7.62
N ALA A 65 19.90 11.84 8.81
CA ALA A 65 19.44 12.51 10.02
C ALA A 65 20.43 13.63 10.38
N VAL A 66 19.94 14.68 11.05
CA VAL A 66 20.72 15.90 11.38
C VAL A 66 22.09 15.57 12.01
N ASP A 67 22.13 14.55 12.87
CA ASP A 67 23.33 14.16 13.62
C ASP A 67 23.97 12.84 13.12
N SER A 68 23.63 12.41 11.89
CA SER A 68 24.09 11.13 11.35
C SER A 68 24.78 11.28 10.00
N ALA A 69 26.03 10.81 9.94
CA ALA A 69 26.75 10.62 8.67
C ALA A 69 26.23 9.44 7.84
N LYS A 70 25.31 8.63 8.39
CA LYS A 70 24.67 7.49 7.71
C LYS A 70 23.21 7.78 7.42
N ALA A 71 22.79 7.55 6.18
CA ALA A 71 21.39 7.63 5.81
C ALA A 71 20.57 6.55 6.53
N THR A 72 19.35 6.92 6.90
CA THR A 72 18.41 6.04 7.59
C THR A 72 16.99 6.35 7.14
N TRP A 73 16.05 5.45 7.45
CA TRP A 73 14.63 5.68 7.21
C TRP A 73 14.06 6.63 8.27
N ILE A 74 13.73 7.84 7.86
CA ILE A 74 13.19 8.89 8.74
C ILE A 74 11.68 9.00 8.50
N PRO A 75 10.83 8.79 9.53
CA PRO A 75 9.40 8.97 9.38
C PRO A 75 9.07 10.44 9.08
N GLN A 76 8.16 10.67 8.14
CA GLN A 76 7.80 12.00 7.66
C GLN A 76 6.47 12.45 8.26
N ILE A 77 6.46 13.70 8.73
CA ILE A 77 5.29 14.37 9.33
C ILE A 77 4.68 15.36 8.33
N CYS A 78 3.40 15.69 8.51
CA CYS A 78 2.67 16.64 7.69
C CYS A 78 2.75 16.31 6.17
N ARG A 79 2.56 15.02 5.84
CA ARG A 79 2.50 14.51 4.47
C ARG A 79 1.21 13.74 4.27
N TYR A 80 0.54 13.96 3.15
CA TYR A 80 -0.66 13.21 2.80
C TYR A 80 -0.30 11.80 2.33
N LEU A 81 -1.09 10.84 2.81
CA LEU A 81 -1.20 9.48 2.29
C LEU A 81 -2.65 9.25 1.86
N ASP A 82 -2.82 8.68 0.66
CA ASP A 82 -4.12 8.35 0.11
C ASP A 82 -4.36 6.85 0.24
N PHE A 83 -5.51 6.48 0.80
CA PHE A 83 -5.92 5.12 1.08
C PHE A 83 -7.05 4.72 0.13
N TYR A 84 -6.93 3.56 -0.48
CA TYR A 84 -7.91 3.01 -1.41
C TYR A 84 -8.15 1.55 -1.09
N VAL A 85 -9.42 1.16 -1.00
CA VAL A 85 -9.83 -0.22 -0.79
C VAL A 85 -10.66 -0.68 -1.98
N TYR A 86 -10.21 -1.77 -2.59
CA TYR A 86 -10.85 -2.39 -3.75
C TYR A 86 -11.41 -3.77 -3.40
N ASP A 87 -12.57 -4.10 -3.95
CA ASP A 87 -13.09 -5.46 -3.90
C ASP A 87 -12.33 -6.41 -4.84
N SER A 88 -12.68 -7.70 -4.84
CA SER A 88 -12.04 -8.71 -5.69
C SER A 88 -12.27 -8.52 -7.19
N SER A 89 -13.23 -7.67 -7.58
CA SER A 89 -13.52 -7.30 -8.96
C SER A 89 -12.83 -5.99 -9.35
N ASN A 90 -11.90 -5.49 -8.52
CA ASN A 90 -11.20 -4.22 -8.68
C ASN A 90 -12.10 -2.99 -8.67
N ASN A 91 -13.30 -3.06 -8.08
CA ASN A 91 -14.12 -1.87 -7.85
C ASN A 91 -13.62 -1.15 -6.60
N LEU A 92 -13.47 0.17 -6.68
CA LEU A 92 -13.21 1.00 -5.51
C LEU A 92 -14.44 0.99 -4.60
N VAL A 93 -14.29 0.53 -3.36
CA VAL A 93 -15.39 0.43 -2.39
C VAL A 93 -15.26 1.43 -1.25
N TRP A 94 -14.06 1.94 -1.01
CA TRP A 94 -13.79 2.98 -0.02
C TRP A 94 -12.47 3.69 -0.33
N SER A 95 -12.39 4.97 0.00
CA SER A 95 -11.15 5.75 -0.07
C SER A 95 -11.18 6.89 0.92
N ASP A 96 -10.01 7.28 1.40
CA ASP A 96 -9.82 8.46 2.23
C ASP A 96 -8.37 8.97 2.13
N SER A 97 -8.11 10.19 2.58
CA SER A 97 -6.78 10.80 2.63
C SER A 97 -6.48 11.26 4.04
N ALA A 98 -5.33 10.85 4.58
CA ALA A 98 -4.90 11.25 5.92
C ALA A 98 -3.50 11.87 5.90
N ILE A 99 -3.33 12.92 6.69
CA ILE A 99 -2.02 13.55 6.90
C ILE A 99 -1.24 12.81 8.00
N THR A 100 0.05 12.59 7.79
CA THR A 100 0.92 12.07 8.84
C THR A 100 1.00 13.08 9.99
N ASN A 101 0.66 12.62 11.19
CA ASN A 101 0.58 13.45 12.38
C ASN A 101 1.94 14.02 12.80
N PHE A 102 1.95 15.24 13.34
CA PHE A 102 3.17 15.94 13.75
C PHE A 102 3.95 15.22 14.86
N PHE A 103 3.27 14.59 15.81
CA PHE A 103 3.88 13.95 16.98
C PHE A 103 4.14 12.46 16.78
N THR A 104 3.27 11.78 16.01
CA THR A 104 3.34 10.32 15.86
C THR A 104 3.81 9.87 14.48
N ALA A 105 3.88 10.77 13.49
CA ALA A 105 4.09 10.47 12.07
C ALA A 105 3.11 9.46 11.46
N ASN A 106 2.03 9.11 12.17
CA ASN A 106 1.00 8.21 11.69
C ASN A 106 0.00 8.98 10.84
N ALA A 107 -0.36 8.42 9.68
CA ALA A 107 -1.58 8.76 8.98
C ALA A 107 -2.65 7.74 9.36
N ASN A 108 -3.75 8.23 9.91
CA ASN A 108 -4.91 7.45 10.33
C ASN A 108 -6.12 8.00 9.57
N PRO A 109 -6.57 7.34 8.48
CA PRO A 109 -7.79 7.74 7.80
C PRO A 109 -9.02 7.45 8.68
N ASP A 110 -10.16 7.99 8.28
CA ASP A 110 -11.44 7.73 8.91
C ASP A 110 -11.76 6.24 8.94
N LYS A 111 -12.47 5.84 9.98
CA LYS A 111 -12.89 4.44 10.15
C LYS A 111 -14.01 4.10 9.18
N PHE A 112 -14.05 2.83 8.77
CA PHE A 112 -15.06 2.34 7.83
C PHE A 112 -15.42 0.88 8.10
N THR A 113 -16.45 0.38 7.41
CA THR A 113 -16.94 -1.00 7.56
C THR A 113 -17.05 -1.68 6.20
N LEU A 114 -16.78 -2.98 6.15
CA LEU A 114 -17.02 -3.82 4.98
C LEU A 114 -18.01 -4.93 5.33
N ASN A 115 -19.17 -4.95 4.65
CA ASN A 115 -20.27 -5.85 4.98
C ASN A 115 -20.25 -7.19 4.22
N LYS A 116 -19.59 -7.23 3.06
CA LYS A 116 -19.51 -8.45 2.23
C LYS A 116 -18.25 -9.22 2.61
N LYS A 117 -18.39 -10.52 2.83
CA LYS A 117 -17.25 -11.41 3.04
C LYS A 117 -16.41 -11.51 1.77
N GLY A 118 -15.10 -11.66 1.94
CA GLY A 118 -14.16 -11.77 0.84
C GLY A 118 -12.83 -11.09 1.14
N THR A 119 -11.94 -11.12 0.15
CA THR A 119 -10.63 -10.48 0.22
C THR A 119 -10.66 -9.17 -0.56
N TYR A 120 -10.30 -8.09 0.12
CA TYR A 120 -10.15 -6.75 -0.43
C TYR A 120 -8.66 -6.40 -0.55
N THR A 121 -8.35 -5.50 -1.48
CA THR A 121 -6.99 -4.95 -1.64
C THR A 121 -6.95 -3.54 -1.08
N LEU A 122 -6.10 -3.32 -0.08
CA LEU A 122 -5.71 -2.00 0.39
C LEU A 122 -4.51 -1.53 -0.44
N ILE A 123 -4.61 -0.31 -0.97
CA ILE A 123 -3.49 0.42 -1.58
C ILE A 123 -3.34 1.73 -0.83
N VAL A 124 -2.13 2.01 -0.33
CA VAL A 124 -1.79 3.30 0.28
C VAL A 124 -0.73 3.97 -0.59
N LYS A 125 -0.94 5.22 -0.98
CA LYS A 125 -0.06 5.96 -1.89
C LYS A 125 0.44 7.26 -1.28
N HIS A 126 1.60 7.69 -1.77
CA HIS A 126 2.13 9.03 -1.58
C HIS A 126 2.47 9.63 -2.95
N GLU A 127 1.81 10.73 -3.31
CA GLU A 127 1.97 11.46 -4.58
C GLU A 127 2.42 12.93 -4.34
N GLY A 128 3.04 13.21 -3.19
CA GLY A 128 3.50 14.54 -2.81
C GLY A 128 4.88 14.89 -3.38
N ASN A 129 5.53 15.90 -2.79
CA ASN A 129 6.83 16.41 -3.26
C ASN A 129 8.05 15.53 -2.92
N LEU A 130 7.86 14.38 -2.28
CA LEU A 130 8.91 13.36 -2.14
C LEU A 130 8.72 12.30 -3.23
N LYS A 131 9.71 11.41 -3.42
CA LYS A 131 9.57 10.32 -4.40
C LYS A 131 8.25 9.58 -4.18
N HIS A 132 7.51 9.38 -5.26
CA HIS A 132 6.21 8.70 -5.16
C HIS A 132 6.43 7.24 -4.76
N CYS A 133 5.58 6.74 -3.88
CA CYS A 133 5.60 5.35 -3.47
C CYS A 133 4.21 4.85 -3.13
N GLN A 134 4.05 3.53 -3.15
CA GLN A 134 2.84 2.88 -2.72
C GLN A 134 3.15 1.61 -1.92
N SER A 135 2.21 1.22 -1.07
CA SER A 135 2.25 -0.05 -0.34
C SER A 135 0.89 -0.73 -0.46
N THR A 136 0.89 -2.05 -0.45
CA THR A 136 -0.32 -2.86 -0.62
C THR A 136 -0.44 -3.90 0.48
N ALA A 137 -1.66 -4.17 0.90
CA ALA A 137 -2.02 -5.20 1.87
C ALA A 137 -3.40 -5.76 1.55
N LYS A 138 -3.77 -6.87 2.19
CA LYS A 138 -5.10 -7.48 2.09
C LYS A 138 -5.93 -7.22 3.33
N ILE A 139 -7.22 -7.03 3.13
CA ILE A 139 -8.23 -7.02 4.19
C ILE A 139 -9.14 -8.23 3.93
N ASN A 140 -9.07 -9.23 4.80
CA ASN A 140 -9.88 -10.44 4.72
C ASN A 140 -11.10 -10.27 5.62
N VAL A 141 -12.29 -10.22 5.01
CA VAL A 141 -13.56 -10.08 5.72
C VAL A 141 -14.19 -11.47 5.86
N ILE A 142 -14.32 -11.96 7.10
CA ILE A 142 -14.80 -13.31 7.43
C ILE A 142 -16.15 -13.34 8.13
#